data_AF-A0A933ITC6-F1
#
_entry.id   AF-A0A933ITC6-F1
#
_cell.length_a   1.000
_cell.length_b   1.000
_cell.length_c   1.000
_cell.angle_alpha   90.00
_cell.angle_beta   90.00
_cell.angle_gamma   90.00
#
_symmetry.space_group_name_H-M   'P 1'
#
loop_
_entity.id
_entity.type
_entity.pdbx_description
1 polymer ?
#
loop_
_entity_poly.entity_id
_entity_poly.type
_entity_poly.pdbx_seq_one_letter_code
_entity_poly.pdbx_strand_id
1 'polypeptide(L)'
;MSSKENLIKIFEYALNQEKTGMSFFRTSIDRMGIGSAIDAFRKLIKEEQRHIDFISRILENLKEKDEVEIPDMKEVAIKETDFFDDRSESEFLEQCIEGSMVPDVTVFNTAWLIEKDLSEFYEKMASQTAGKAKQALEMLSRWEKSHEIFFRKYRDKLSDMYSRMPWGG
;
A
#
# COMPACT_ATOMS: atom_id res chain seq x y z
N MET A 1 28.45 0.72 -0.99
CA MET A 1 27.82 -0.55 -0.57
C MET A 1 27.21 -0.32 0.81
N SER A 2 25.94 -0.67 1.02
CA SER A 2 25.30 -0.57 2.35
C SER A 2 25.80 -1.71 3.24
N SER A 3 26.16 -1.43 4.49
CA SER A 3 26.57 -2.48 5.44
C SER A 3 25.36 -3.35 5.81
N LYS A 4 25.62 -4.58 6.28
CA LYS A 4 24.58 -5.47 6.83
C LYS A 4 23.68 -4.75 7.85
N GLU A 5 24.28 -4.07 8.82
CA GLU A 5 23.56 -3.34 9.85
C GLU A 5 22.66 -2.24 9.27
N ASN A 6 23.12 -1.55 8.21
CA ASN A 6 22.31 -0.56 7.53
C ASN A 6 21.15 -1.20 6.77
N LEU A 7 21.36 -2.34 6.10
CA LEU A 7 20.28 -3.09 5.44
C LEU A 7 19.23 -3.57 6.45
N ILE A 8 19.65 -4.11 7.59
CA ILE A 8 18.74 -4.51 8.67
C ILE A 8 17.89 -3.32 9.13
N LYS A 9 18.51 -2.16 9.39
CA LYS A 9 17.78 -0.95 9.80
C LYS A 9 16.77 -0.49 8.75
N ILE A 10 17.13 -0.54 7.46
CA ILE A 10 16.24 -0.19 6.36
C ILE A 10 15.02 -1.11 6.36
N PHE A 11 15.22 -2.42 6.41
CA PHE A 11 14.12 -3.38 6.35
C PHE A 11 13.31 -3.45 7.66
N GLU A 12 13.91 -3.17 8.82
CA GLU A 12 13.16 -3.03 10.10
C GLU A 12 12.26 -1.80 10.08
N TYR A 13 12.75 -0.68 9.54
CA TYR A 13 11.93 0.51 9.34
C TYR A 13 10.78 0.19 8.37
N ALA A 14 11.07 -0.40 7.22
CA ALA A 14 10.08 -0.84 6.23
C ALA A 14 8.99 -1.72 6.87
N LEU A 15 9.39 -2.78 7.59
CA LEU A 15 8.47 -3.68 8.27
C LEU A 15 7.53 -2.95 9.25
N ASN A 16 8.05 -1.94 9.96
CA ASN A 16 7.23 -1.15 10.86
C ASN A 16 6.24 -0.24 10.11
N GLN A 17 6.64 0.32 8.96
CA GLN A 17 5.75 1.13 8.16
C GLN A 17 4.61 0.29 7.55
N GLU A 18 4.90 -0.88 6.97
CA GLU A 18 3.86 -1.79 6.45
C GLU A 18 2.86 -2.19 7.55
N LYS A 19 3.35 -2.50 8.75
CA LYS A 19 2.48 -2.79 9.90
C LYS A 19 1.61 -1.60 10.29
N THR A 20 2.15 -0.38 10.17
CA THR A 20 1.44 0.86 10.48
C THR A 20 0.37 1.16 9.43
N GLY A 21 0.70 1.03 8.14
CA GLY A 21 -0.23 1.13 7.01
C GLY A 21 -1.38 0.12 7.13
N MET A 22 -1.06 -1.17 7.33
CA MET A 22 -2.06 -2.21 7.56
C MET A 22 -2.97 -1.91 8.76
N SER A 23 -2.42 -1.39 9.86
CA SER A 23 -3.21 -1.01 11.04
C SER A 23 -4.17 0.15 10.74
N PHE A 24 -3.70 1.15 10.00
CA PHE A 24 -4.54 2.25 9.51
C PHE A 24 -5.70 1.72 8.64
N PHE A 25 -5.43 0.80 7.70
CA PHE A 25 -6.48 0.22 6.87
C PHE A 25 -7.50 -0.59 7.65
N ARG A 26 -7.06 -1.40 8.62
CA ARG A 26 -7.96 -2.16 9.50
C ARG A 26 -8.87 -1.24 10.30
N THR A 27 -8.31 -0.22 10.93
CA THR A 27 -9.10 0.74 11.74
C THR A 27 -9.99 1.63 10.88
N SER A 28 -9.64 1.85 9.61
CA SER A 28 -10.46 2.59 8.66
C SER A 28 -11.70 1.80 8.25
N ILE A 29 -11.61 0.47 8.09
CA ILE A 29 -12.79 -0.38 7.83
C ILE A 29 -13.86 -0.22 8.92
N ASP A 30 -13.46 -0.11 10.19
CA ASP A 30 -14.41 0.06 11.30
C ASP A 30 -15.09 1.44 11.30
N ARG A 31 -14.46 2.44 10.66
CA ARG A 31 -14.93 3.83 10.59
C ARG A 31 -15.74 4.13 9.33
N MET A 32 -15.41 3.46 8.23
CA MET A 32 -16.19 3.49 7.00
C MET A 32 -17.49 2.75 7.28
N GLY A 33 -18.63 3.45 7.19
CA GLY A 33 -19.94 2.85 7.41
C GLY A 33 -20.20 1.66 6.49
N ILE A 34 -21.26 0.89 6.74
CA ILE A 34 -21.60 -0.31 5.95
C ILE A 34 -21.68 0.06 4.46
N GLY A 35 -20.67 -0.37 3.69
CA GLY A 35 -20.56 -0.12 2.26
C GLY A 35 -19.33 -0.79 1.67
N SER A 36 -19.52 -1.41 0.50
CA SER A 36 -18.59 -1.48 -0.64
C SER A 36 -17.11 -1.18 -0.53
N ALA A 37 -16.73 -0.05 0.07
CA ALA A 37 -15.33 0.33 0.23
C ALA A 37 -14.53 -0.68 1.08
N ILE A 38 -15.25 -1.42 1.92
CA ILE A 38 -14.73 -2.48 2.80
C ILE A 38 -14.00 -3.56 1.99
N ASP A 39 -14.48 -3.94 0.80
CA ASP A 39 -13.88 -5.05 0.05
C ASP A 39 -12.53 -4.69 -0.55
N ALA A 40 -12.35 -3.47 -1.07
CA ALA A 40 -11.02 -3.05 -1.52
C ALA A 40 -10.04 -2.91 -0.36
N PHE A 41 -10.46 -2.34 0.78
CA PHE A 41 -9.61 -2.26 1.97
C PHE A 41 -9.27 -3.64 2.53
N ARG A 42 -10.21 -4.61 2.52
CA ARG A 42 -9.94 -6.01 2.90
C ARG A 42 -8.93 -6.67 1.97
N LYS A 43 -9.02 -6.40 0.66
CA LYS A 43 -8.03 -6.89 -0.30
C LYS A 43 -6.67 -6.21 -0.05
N LEU A 44 -6.62 -4.91 0.20
CA LEU A 44 -5.38 -4.17 0.50
C LEU A 44 -4.70 -4.71 1.75
N ILE A 45 -5.43 -4.92 2.84
CA ILE A 45 -4.90 -5.54 4.07
C ILE A 45 -4.24 -6.91 3.79
N LYS A 46 -4.72 -7.66 2.80
CA LYS A 46 -4.08 -8.92 2.40
C LYS A 46 -2.79 -8.69 1.61
N GLU A 47 -2.70 -7.63 0.81
CA GLU A 47 -1.46 -7.25 0.12
C GLU A 47 -0.42 -6.72 1.13
N GLU A 48 -0.81 -5.84 2.04
CA GLU A 48 0.06 -5.38 3.15
C GLU A 48 0.63 -6.55 3.96
N GLN A 49 -0.19 -7.57 4.23
CA GLN A 49 0.29 -8.78 4.92
C GLN A 49 1.35 -9.52 4.09
N ARG A 50 1.22 -9.57 2.76
CA ARG A 50 2.27 -10.16 1.90
C ARG A 50 3.54 -9.33 1.93
N HIS A 51 3.45 -8.00 1.98
CA HIS A 51 4.62 -7.12 2.12
C HIS A 51 5.33 -7.37 3.45
N ILE A 52 4.57 -7.43 4.55
CA ILE A 52 5.07 -7.78 5.89
C ILE A 52 5.78 -9.13 5.87
N ASP A 53 5.18 -10.15 5.27
CA ASP A 53 5.76 -11.49 5.19
C ASP A 53 7.04 -11.51 4.34
N PHE A 54 7.03 -10.78 3.21
CA PHE A 54 8.18 -10.62 2.32
C PHE A 54 9.37 -9.97 3.04
N ILE A 55 9.14 -8.83 3.71
CA ILE A 55 10.18 -8.10 4.45
C ILE A 55 10.67 -8.91 5.66
N SER A 56 9.76 -9.60 6.36
CA SER A 56 10.13 -10.44 7.51
C SER A 56 11.09 -11.56 7.12
N ARG A 57 10.84 -12.23 5.98
CA ARG A 57 11.74 -13.27 5.44
C ARG A 57 13.10 -12.69 5.02
N ILE A 58 13.13 -11.49 4.45
CA ILE A 58 14.40 -10.81 4.14
C ILE A 58 15.19 -10.54 5.41
N LEU A 59 14.55 -10.04 6.46
CA LEU A 59 15.19 -9.75 7.75
C LEU A 59 15.71 -11.01 8.44
N GLU A 60 14.96 -12.10 8.41
CA GLU A 60 15.37 -13.40 8.94
C GLU A 60 16.65 -13.87 8.24
N ASN A 61 16.66 -13.91 6.91
CA ASN A 61 17.84 -14.31 6.13
C ASN A 61 19.04 -13.39 6.35
N LEU A 62 18.82 -12.07 6.43
CA LEU A 62 19.89 -11.12 6.73
C LEU A 62 20.51 -11.36 8.11
N LYS A 63 19.68 -11.69 9.12
CA LYS A 63 20.15 -11.93 10.50
C LYS A 63 20.90 -13.27 10.60
N GLU A 64 20.42 -14.31 9.92
CA GLU A 64 20.98 -15.66 10.03
C GLU A 64 22.13 -15.96 9.06
N LYS A 65 21.97 -15.60 7.78
CA LYS A 65 22.84 -16.02 6.68
C LYS A 65 23.72 -14.89 6.12
N ASP A 66 23.54 -13.66 6.61
CA ASP A 66 24.22 -12.46 6.11
C ASP A 66 23.95 -12.14 4.63
N GLU A 67 22.84 -12.66 4.10
CA GLU A 67 22.46 -12.47 2.70
C GLU A 67 21.00 -12.03 2.58
N VAL A 68 20.73 -11.14 1.63
CA VAL A 68 19.35 -10.90 1.18
C VAL A 68 18.96 -12.02 0.23
N GLU A 69 17.95 -12.80 0.60
CA GLU A 69 17.28 -13.72 -0.32
C GLU A 69 15.90 -13.15 -0.65
N ILE A 70 15.60 -13.05 -1.94
CA ILE A 70 14.27 -12.67 -2.41
C ILE A 70 13.44 -13.96 -2.41
N PRO A 71 12.37 -14.07 -1.59
CA PRO A 71 11.49 -15.23 -1.60
C PRO A 71 10.94 -15.51 -3.01
N ASP A 72 10.84 -16.80 -3.39
CA ASP A 72 10.30 -17.19 -4.71
C ASP A 72 8.87 -16.64 -4.87
N MET A 73 8.70 -15.72 -5.83
CA MET A 73 7.48 -14.90 -5.99
C MET A 73 6.35 -15.59 -6.75
N LYS A 74 6.46 -16.90 -7.04
CA LYS A 74 5.39 -17.63 -7.76
C LYS A 74 4.01 -17.51 -7.08
N GLU A 75 3.94 -17.18 -5.80
CA GLU A 75 2.67 -16.88 -5.09
C GLU A 75 2.29 -15.40 -5.07
N VAL A 76 3.23 -14.47 -5.25
CA VAL A 76 3.01 -13.01 -5.15
C VAL A 76 2.69 -12.39 -6.52
N ALA A 77 3.34 -12.87 -7.59
CA ALA A 77 3.16 -12.34 -8.95
C ALA A 77 1.79 -12.65 -9.58
N ILE A 78 0.99 -13.56 -9.00
CA ILE A 78 -0.27 -14.03 -9.60
C ILE A 78 -1.41 -12.99 -9.49
N LYS A 79 -1.25 -11.87 -8.77
CA LYS A 79 -2.40 -10.98 -8.47
C LYS A 79 -2.21 -9.47 -8.64
N GLU A 80 -1.07 -8.99 -9.13
CA GLU A 80 -0.88 -7.55 -9.39
C GLU A 80 -1.85 -7.01 -10.46
N THR A 81 -2.21 -7.83 -11.45
CA THR A 81 -3.05 -7.42 -12.58
C THR A 81 -4.56 -7.54 -12.36
N ASP A 82 -5.00 -8.31 -11.35
CA ASP A 82 -6.43 -8.59 -11.12
C ASP A 82 -7.04 -7.74 -9.99
N PHE A 83 -6.23 -6.95 -9.28
CA PHE A 83 -6.70 -6.17 -8.14
C PHE A 83 -7.50 -4.92 -8.59
N PHE A 84 -7.11 -4.32 -9.71
CA PHE A 84 -7.63 -3.07 -10.24
C PHE A 84 -7.99 -3.18 -11.72
N ASP A 85 -8.76 -4.19 -12.11
CA ASP A 85 -9.41 -4.10 -13.41
C ASP A 85 -10.40 -2.90 -13.42
N ASP A 86 -10.60 -2.28 -14.59
CA ASP A 86 -11.44 -1.08 -14.72
C ASP A 86 -12.87 -1.31 -14.18
N ARG A 87 -13.32 -2.56 -14.17
CA ARG A 87 -14.63 -2.97 -13.68
C ARG A 87 -14.72 -2.88 -12.16
N SER A 88 -13.79 -3.52 -11.44
CA SER A 88 -13.71 -3.49 -9.98
C SER A 88 -13.56 -2.06 -9.48
N GLU A 89 -12.85 -1.22 -10.24
CA GLU A 89 -12.71 0.19 -9.93
C GLU A 89 -14.03 0.97 -10.10
N SER A 90 -14.77 0.69 -11.17
CA SER A 90 -16.05 1.36 -11.44
C SER A 90 -17.14 0.96 -10.44
N GLU A 91 -17.25 -0.33 -10.13
CA GLU A 91 -18.20 -0.87 -9.15
C GLU A 91 -17.94 -0.31 -7.74
N PHE A 92 -16.67 -0.23 -7.34
CA PHE A 92 -16.29 0.36 -6.04
C PHE A 92 -16.62 1.85 -5.97
N LEU A 93 -16.40 2.60 -7.05
CA LEU A 93 -16.72 4.02 -7.12
C LEU A 93 -18.22 4.27 -6.93
N GLU A 94 -19.05 3.56 -7.70
CA GLU A 94 -20.51 3.69 -7.65
C GLU A 94 -21.04 3.45 -6.23
N GLN A 95 -20.51 2.44 -5.56
CA GLN A 95 -20.99 2.10 -4.23
C GLN A 95 -20.46 3.04 -3.12
N CYS A 96 -19.35 3.76 -3.33
CA CYS A 96 -18.96 4.83 -2.40
C CYS A 96 -19.99 5.96 -2.46
N ILE A 97 -20.48 6.29 -3.65
CA ILE A 97 -21.38 7.42 -3.91
C ILE A 97 -22.72 7.32 -3.17
N GLU A 98 -23.18 6.11 -2.87
CA GLU A 98 -24.44 5.87 -2.15
C GLU A 98 -24.35 6.08 -0.62
N GLY A 99 -23.14 6.22 -0.05
CA GLY A 99 -22.88 6.36 1.39
C GLY A 99 -22.74 7.80 1.91
N SER A 100 -22.64 7.99 3.23
CA SER A 100 -22.28 9.29 3.84
C SER A 100 -20.79 9.57 3.63
N MET A 101 -20.47 10.37 2.62
CA MET A 101 -19.15 10.42 1.97
C MET A 101 -18.02 11.15 2.73
N VAL A 102 -18.30 11.88 3.82
CA VAL A 102 -17.30 12.83 4.41
C VAL A 102 -16.15 12.09 5.13
N PRO A 103 -16.41 11.02 5.91
CA PRO A 103 -15.37 10.20 6.49
C PRO A 103 -14.48 9.53 5.43
N ASP A 104 -15.05 9.16 4.29
CA ASP A 104 -14.35 8.39 3.26
C ASP A 104 -13.23 9.23 2.62
N VAL A 105 -13.48 10.48 2.22
CA VAL A 105 -12.44 11.34 1.59
C VAL A 105 -11.18 11.47 2.43
N THR A 106 -11.35 11.64 3.75
CA THR A 106 -10.22 11.79 4.67
C THR A 106 -9.42 10.48 4.77
N VAL A 107 -10.11 9.34 4.78
CA VAL A 107 -9.48 8.02 4.78
C VAL A 107 -8.70 7.79 3.48
N PHE A 108 -9.28 8.03 2.31
CA PHE A 108 -8.59 7.88 1.02
C PHE A 108 -7.42 8.86 0.87
N ASN A 109 -7.54 10.10 1.35
CA ASN A 109 -6.45 11.06 1.32
C ASN A 109 -5.29 10.62 2.22
N THR A 110 -5.58 10.11 3.41
CA THR A 110 -4.54 9.61 4.33
C THR A 110 -3.88 8.36 3.76
N ALA A 111 -4.66 7.43 3.21
CA ALA A 111 -4.15 6.27 2.51
C ALA A 111 -3.19 6.66 1.37
N TRP A 112 -3.60 7.58 0.49
CA TRP A 112 -2.74 8.08 -0.58
C TRP A 112 -1.39 8.62 -0.06
N LEU A 113 -1.41 9.38 1.03
CA LEU A 113 -0.17 9.92 1.63
C LEU A 113 0.74 8.81 2.18
N ILE A 114 0.16 7.81 2.86
CA ILE A 114 0.91 6.66 3.38
C ILE A 114 1.60 5.91 2.23
N GLU A 115 0.85 5.54 1.20
CA GLU A 115 1.36 4.78 0.05
C GLU A 115 2.42 5.55 -0.73
N LYS A 116 2.21 6.86 -0.91
CA LYS A 116 3.17 7.74 -1.55
C LYS A 116 4.48 7.79 -0.75
N ASP A 117 4.41 8.03 0.56
CA ASP A 117 5.58 8.13 1.42
C ASP A 117 6.37 6.81 1.44
N LEU A 118 5.67 5.67 1.45
CA LEU A 118 6.28 4.33 1.36
C LEU A 118 6.94 4.09 0.00
N SER A 119 6.25 4.38 -1.10
CA SER A 119 6.80 4.23 -2.45
C SER A 119 8.09 5.05 -2.64
N GLU A 120 8.07 6.30 -2.21
CA GLU A 120 9.22 7.21 -2.26
C GLU A 120 10.36 6.77 -1.33
N PHE A 121 10.03 6.28 -0.13
CA PHE A 121 11.02 5.69 0.78
C PHE A 121 11.73 4.50 0.13
N TYR A 122 10.98 3.57 -0.45
CA TYR A 122 11.54 2.39 -1.10
C TYR A 122 12.40 2.74 -2.31
N GLU A 123 11.94 3.66 -3.16
CA GLU A 123 12.70 4.15 -4.31
C GLU A 123 14.03 4.77 -3.86
N LYS A 124 13.98 5.61 -2.82
CA LYS A 124 15.17 6.26 -2.25
C LYS A 124 16.14 5.22 -1.69
N MET A 125 15.68 4.23 -0.93
CA MET A 125 16.55 3.19 -0.37
C MET A 125 17.11 2.27 -1.46
N ALA A 126 16.34 1.96 -2.50
CA ALA A 126 16.81 1.21 -3.66
C ALA A 126 17.98 1.93 -4.36
N SER A 127 17.91 3.26 -4.50
CA SER A 127 18.99 4.07 -5.11
C SER A 127 20.31 4.04 -4.33
N GLN A 128 20.25 3.72 -3.03
CA GLN A 128 21.40 3.70 -2.12
C GLN A 128 21.91 2.29 -1.80
N THR A 129 21.26 1.27 -2.36
CA THR A 129 21.60 -0.14 -2.14
C THR A 129 22.01 -0.81 -3.46
N ALA A 130 22.45 -2.06 -3.39
CA ALA A 130 22.88 -2.82 -4.55
C ALA A 130 22.49 -4.30 -4.41
N GLY A 131 22.57 -5.04 -5.51
CA GLY A 131 22.29 -6.48 -5.54
C GLY A 131 20.83 -6.80 -5.21
N LYS A 132 20.62 -7.92 -4.51
CA LYS A 132 19.29 -8.43 -4.16
C LYS A 132 18.51 -7.48 -3.22
N ALA A 133 19.20 -6.71 -2.37
CA ALA A 133 18.57 -5.70 -1.53
C ALA A 133 17.89 -4.61 -2.37
N LYS A 134 18.61 -4.10 -3.38
CA LYS A 134 18.08 -3.11 -4.32
C LYS A 134 16.86 -3.67 -5.06
N GLN A 135 16.96 -4.90 -5.58
CA GLN A 135 15.85 -5.54 -6.28
C GLN A 135 14.59 -5.68 -5.41
N ALA A 136 14.74 -6.09 -4.15
CA ALA A 136 13.62 -6.19 -3.21
C ALA A 136 12.96 -4.82 -2.94
N LEU A 137 13.76 -3.78 -2.74
CA LEU A 137 13.26 -2.42 -2.52
C LEU A 137 12.58 -1.84 -3.78
N GLU A 138 13.09 -2.14 -4.97
CA GLU A 138 12.45 -1.75 -6.24
C GLU A 138 11.11 -2.45 -6.44
N MET A 139 10.95 -3.69 -5.96
CA MET A 139 9.65 -4.38 -6.00
C MET A 139 8.65 -3.72 -5.06
N LEU A 140 9.03 -3.52 -3.80
CA LEU A 140 8.19 -2.83 -2.80
C LEU A 140 7.76 -1.46 -3.33
N SER A 141 8.70 -0.67 -3.86
CA SER A 141 8.40 0.64 -4.46
C SER A 141 7.35 0.56 -5.57
N ARG A 142 7.41 -0.45 -6.44
CA ARG A 142 6.41 -0.65 -7.51
C ARG A 142 5.05 -1.06 -6.96
N TRP A 143 4.99 -1.89 -5.93
CA TRP A 143 3.75 -2.28 -5.27
C TRP A 143 3.05 -1.07 -4.65
N GLU A 144 3.76 -0.30 -3.82
CA GLU A 144 3.17 0.90 -3.22
C GLU A 144 2.86 1.98 -4.24
N LYS A 145 3.59 2.05 -5.36
CA LYS A 145 3.24 2.96 -6.44
C LYS A 145 1.89 2.63 -7.06
N SER A 146 1.57 1.34 -7.17
CA SER A 146 0.26 0.88 -7.65
C SER A 146 -0.85 1.31 -6.67
N HIS A 147 -0.64 1.10 -5.36
CA HIS A 147 -1.56 1.56 -4.33
C HIS A 147 -1.73 3.09 -4.33
N GLU A 148 -0.63 3.86 -4.44
CA GLU A 148 -0.66 5.31 -4.54
C GLU A 148 -1.53 5.79 -5.69
N ILE A 149 -1.35 5.21 -6.89
CA ILE A 149 -2.12 5.59 -8.09
C ILE A 149 -3.61 5.32 -7.87
N PHE A 150 -3.95 4.17 -7.29
CA PHE A 150 -5.32 3.84 -6.91
C PHE A 150 -5.89 4.91 -5.98
N PHE A 151 -5.30 5.10 -4.80
CA PHE A 151 -5.84 6.03 -3.80
C PHE A 151 -5.91 7.47 -4.31
N ARG A 152 -4.94 7.91 -5.12
CA ARG A 152 -4.99 9.24 -5.76
C ARG A 152 -6.18 9.37 -6.70
N LYS A 153 -6.40 8.40 -7.59
CA LYS A 153 -7.52 8.40 -8.53
C LYS A 153 -8.86 8.50 -7.81
N TYR A 154 -9.01 7.78 -6.70
CA TYR A 154 -10.22 7.84 -5.87
C TYR A 154 -10.39 9.14 -5.13
N ARG A 155 -9.35 9.61 -4.45
CA ARG A 155 -9.34 10.90 -3.78
C ARG A 155 -9.76 12.02 -4.73
N ASP A 156 -9.20 12.05 -5.94
CA ASP A 156 -9.49 13.10 -6.91
C ASP A 156 -10.94 13.02 -7.41
N LYS A 157 -11.47 11.81 -7.68
CA LYS A 157 -12.88 11.59 -8.02
C LYS A 157 -13.82 12.04 -6.89
N LEU A 158 -13.55 11.64 -5.65
CA LEU A 158 -14.33 12.06 -4.48
C LEU A 158 -14.30 13.58 -4.32
N SER A 159 -13.13 14.20 -4.42
CA SER A 159 -12.97 15.65 -4.30
C SER A 159 -13.74 16.42 -5.39
N ASP A 160 -13.70 15.96 -6.64
CA ASP A 160 -14.47 16.57 -7.74
C ASP A 160 -15.98 16.47 -7.48
N MET A 161 -16.46 15.31 -7.04
CA MET A 161 -17.87 15.13 -6.67
C MET A 161 -18.31 16.09 -5.56
N TYR A 162 -17.51 16.20 -4.49
CA TYR A 162 -17.77 17.13 -3.40
C TYR A 162 -17.85 18.58 -3.85
N SER A 163 -16.97 18.99 -4.76
CA SER A 163 -16.97 20.36 -5.29
C SER A 163 -18.26 20.71 -6.05
N ARG A 164 -18.98 19.69 -6.55
CA ARG A 164 -20.21 19.84 -7.33
C ARG A 164 -21.49 19.64 -6.53
N MET A 165 -21.39 19.23 -5.26
CA MET A 165 -22.58 19.10 -4.42
C MET A 165 -23.21 20.47 -4.14
N PRO A 166 -24.54 20.59 -4.22
CA PRO A 166 -25.23 21.81 -3.80
C PRO A 166 -25.07 21.92 -2.28
N TRP A 167 -24.15 22.76 -1.84
CA TRP A 167 -24.04 23.16 -0.44
C TRP A 167 -25.27 24.01 -0.13
N GLY A 168 -26.33 23.37 0.34
CA GLY A 168 -27.60 24.03 0.68
C GLY A 168 -27.34 25.20 1.63
N GLY A 169 -27.72 26.40 1.20
CA GLY A 169 -27.91 27.57 2.05
C GLY A 169 -29.36 27.66 2.51
#